data_AF-A0AB34JWD9-F1
#
_entry.id   AF-A0AB34JWD9-F1
#
_cell.length_a   1.000
_cell.length_b   1.000
_cell.length_c   1.000
_cell.angle_alpha   90.00
_cell.angle_beta   90.00
_cell.angle_gamma   90.00
#
_symmetry.space_group_name_H-M   'P 1'
#
loop_
_entity.id
_entity.type
_entity.pdbx_description
1 polymer ?
#
loop_
_entity_poly.entity_id
_entity_poly.type
_entity_poly.pdbx_seq_one_letter_code
_entity_poly.pdbx_strand_id
1 'polypeptide(L)'
;MSSALSLKLLLASLGVLRADIPWVATFFNQSEGTALCALTKGSRSEADCDHMTVVYNPPKSTMAKLRHHFGERVVVRALAVAHDEHARAVMVHLESGTAAAISANDWPHSTIAHGAAPYSPVYSNCLWERAVAASNALVTRDSRGKPTSIAFPAAAQVWHGVLVEGKCSGGDTVYPATNATIELLNQADIPREFGATLCDNAEWQREEGRCIHGM
;
A
#
# COMPACT_ATOMS: atom_id res chain seq x y z
N MET A 1 -14.20 46.81 -9.08
CA MET A 1 -14.46 45.37 -8.93
C MET A 1 -13.23 44.57 -9.38
N SER A 2 -12.25 44.35 -8.50
CA SER A 2 -11.16 43.37 -8.73
C SER A 2 -10.27 43.27 -7.48
N SER A 3 -10.68 42.48 -6.47
CA SER A 3 -9.77 42.08 -5.38
C SER A 3 -9.99 40.65 -4.87
N ALA A 4 -11.01 39.94 -5.37
CA ALA A 4 -11.32 38.58 -4.93
C ALA A 4 -10.44 37.49 -5.58
N LEU A 5 -9.72 37.80 -6.67
CA LEU A 5 -8.86 36.82 -7.35
C LEU A 5 -7.47 36.66 -6.72
N SER A 6 -6.99 37.65 -5.96
CA SER A 6 -5.63 37.61 -5.37
C SER A 6 -5.55 36.78 -4.08
N LEU A 7 -6.67 36.58 -3.39
CA LEU A 7 -6.70 35.86 -2.10
C LEU A 7 -6.66 34.33 -2.27
N LYS A 8 -7.18 33.80 -3.39
CA LYS A 8 -7.15 32.34 -3.66
C LYS A 8 -5.75 31.83 -4.01
N LEU A 9 -4.90 32.64 -4.64
CA LEU A 9 -3.51 32.28 -4.88
C LEU A 9 -2.64 32.39 -3.61
N LEU A 10 -2.91 33.36 -2.74
CA LEU A 10 -2.15 33.53 -1.49
C LEU A 10 -2.41 32.41 -0.47
N LEU A 11 -3.62 31.83 -0.47
CA LEU A 11 -3.96 30.71 0.43
C LEU A 11 -3.33 29.38 0.02
N ALA A 12 -2.97 29.20 -1.26
CA ALA A 12 -2.21 28.04 -1.72
C ALA A 12 -0.74 28.09 -1.26
N SER A 13 -0.17 29.28 -1.06
CA SER A 13 1.19 29.50 -0.53
C SER A 13 1.28 29.52 1.00
N LEU A 14 0.15 29.48 1.72
CA LEU A 14 0.10 29.58 3.18
C LEU A 14 -0.05 28.23 3.91
N GLY A 15 0.13 27.10 3.22
CA GLY A 15 0.00 25.80 3.88
C GLY A 15 -1.36 25.63 4.55
N VAL A 16 -2.43 26.17 3.93
CA VAL A 16 -3.81 25.83 4.29
C VAL A 16 -3.94 24.34 4.01
N LEU A 17 -3.74 23.58 5.09
CA LEU A 17 -3.93 22.15 5.24
C LEU A 17 -4.89 21.66 4.16
N ARG A 18 -4.37 20.94 3.16
CA ARG A 18 -5.23 19.99 2.47
C ARG A 18 -5.83 19.18 3.61
N ALA A 19 -7.14 19.31 3.83
CA ALA A 19 -7.84 18.44 4.77
C ALA A 19 -7.35 17.02 4.45
N ASP A 20 -6.69 16.39 5.42
CA ASP A 20 -6.09 15.08 5.23
C ASP A 20 -7.16 14.19 4.61
N ILE A 21 -6.93 13.79 3.36
CA ILE A 21 -7.92 13.01 2.61
C ILE A 21 -8.11 11.73 3.43
N PRO A 22 -9.33 11.39 3.86
CA PRO A 22 -9.52 10.26 4.76
C PRO A 22 -9.18 8.97 4.03
N TRP A 23 -8.49 8.06 4.69
CA TRP A 23 -8.25 6.71 4.20
C TRP A 23 -8.20 5.73 5.36
N VAL A 24 -8.66 4.52 5.07
CA VAL A 24 -8.67 3.42 6.04
C VAL A 24 -7.61 2.42 5.63
N ALA A 25 -6.90 1.89 6.61
CA ALA A 25 -5.86 0.91 6.40
C ALA A 25 -5.76 -0.08 7.56
N THR A 26 -5.05 -1.17 7.32
CA THR A 26 -4.55 -2.02 8.39
C THR A 26 -3.13 -1.57 8.71
N PHE A 27 -2.94 -0.98 9.89
CA PHE A 27 -1.66 -0.43 10.31
C PHE A 27 -0.84 -1.46 11.09
N PHE A 28 0.43 -1.57 10.73
CA PHE A 28 1.42 -2.33 11.47
C PHE A 28 1.89 -1.48 12.66
N ASN A 29 2.00 -2.10 13.84
CA ASN A 29 2.69 -1.43 14.94
C ASN A 29 4.18 -1.24 14.60
N GLN A 30 4.91 -0.47 15.41
CA GLN A 30 6.32 -0.16 15.13
C GLN A 30 7.19 -1.41 14.94
N SER A 31 6.99 -2.47 15.73
CA SER A 31 7.78 -3.72 15.63
C SER A 31 7.47 -4.45 14.33
N GLU A 32 6.19 -4.59 14.00
CA GLU A 32 5.71 -5.30 12.81
C GLU A 32 6.14 -4.59 11.52
N GLY A 33 5.96 -3.25 11.45
CA GLY A 33 6.40 -2.47 10.30
C GLY A 33 7.93 -2.50 10.12
N THR A 34 8.67 -2.60 11.22
CA THR A 34 10.13 -2.76 11.17
C THR A 34 10.54 -4.13 10.65
N ALA A 35 9.87 -5.18 11.10
CA ALA A 35 10.10 -6.53 10.59
C ALA A 35 9.78 -6.59 9.08
N LEU A 36 8.70 -5.93 8.64
CA LEU A 36 8.34 -5.83 7.23
C LEU A 36 9.40 -5.06 6.40
N CYS A 37 9.91 -3.93 6.90
CA CYS A 37 11.00 -3.22 6.21
C CYS A 37 12.28 -4.07 6.13
N ALA A 38 12.64 -4.76 7.21
CA ALA A 38 13.84 -5.58 7.28
C ALA A 38 13.76 -6.73 6.26
N LEU A 39 12.61 -7.39 6.16
CA LEU A 39 12.34 -8.44 5.17
C LEU A 39 12.55 -7.95 3.73
N THR A 40 12.21 -6.69 3.47
CA THR A 40 12.21 -6.11 2.12
C THR A 40 13.48 -5.31 1.80
N LYS A 41 14.53 -5.42 2.63
CA LYS A 41 15.80 -4.67 2.53
C LYS A 41 15.59 -3.15 2.44
N GLY A 42 14.51 -2.63 3.04
CA GLY A 42 14.21 -1.20 3.12
C GLY A 42 14.98 -0.53 4.26
N SER A 43 15.26 0.77 4.16
CA SER A 43 15.88 1.55 5.25
C SER A 43 14.81 2.26 6.08
N ARG A 44 14.93 2.25 7.42
CA ARG A 44 13.94 2.85 8.34
C ARG A 44 13.76 4.37 8.18
N SER A 45 14.76 5.07 7.63
CA SER A 45 14.72 6.52 7.38
C SER A 45 13.92 6.90 6.12
N GLU A 46 13.63 5.94 5.26
CA GLU A 46 12.94 6.11 3.97
C GLU A 46 11.60 5.35 3.93
N ALA A 47 11.20 4.73 5.05
CA ALA A 47 10.26 3.62 5.05
C ALA A 47 8.80 3.98 5.39
N ASP A 48 7.92 3.73 4.43
CA ASP A 48 6.46 3.74 4.57
C ASP A 48 5.89 2.34 4.91
N CYS A 49 6.67 1.46 5.55
CA CYS A 49 6.26 0.08 5.86
C CYS A 49 5.25 -0.02 7.04
N ASP A 50 4.32 0.92 7.17
CA ASP A 50 3.45 1.01 8.35
C ASP A 50 2.00 0.62 8.08
N HIS A 51 1.60 0.40 6.83
CA HIS A 51 0.21 0.01 6.55
C HIS A 51 -0.01 -0.67 5.20
N MET A 52 -1.13 -1.41 5.11
CA MET A 52 -1.79 -1.75 3.84
C MET A 52 -3.07 -0.93 3.72
N THR A 53 -3.18 -0.12 2.67
CA THR A 53 -4.40 0.67 2.42
C THR A 53 -5.60 -0.27 2.15
N VAL A 54 -6.69 -0.04 2.87
CA VAL A 54 -7.97 -0.74 2.68
C VAL A 54 -8.82 0.03 1.68
N VAL A 55 -9.02 1.33 1.90
CA VAL A 55 -9.76 2.19 0.97
C VAL A 55 -9.29 3.63 1.09
N TYR A 56 -9.10 4.28 -0.06
CA TYR A 56 -8.72 5.69 -0.15
C TYR A 56 -9.94 6.56 -0.44
N ASN A 57 -10.09 7.66 0.31
CA ASN A 57 -11.19 8.61 0.19
C ASN A 57 -12.58 7.95 0.16
N PRO A 58 -12.92 7.09 1.15
CA PRO A 58 -14.21 6.40 1.15
C PRO A 58 -15.38 7.39 1.31
N PRO A 59 -16.55 7.13 0.70
CA PRO A 59 -17.76 7.88 1.00
C PRO A 59 -18.10 7.84 2.49
N LYS A 60 -18.75 8.90 3.01
CA LYS A 60 -19.14 8.98 4.44
C LYS A 60 -19.93 7.77 4.93
N SER A 61 -20.79 7.20 4.10
CA SER A 61 -21.56 5.99 4.42
C SER A 61 -20.68 4.75 4.55
N THR A 62 -19.64 4.61 3.73
CA THR A 62 -18.63 3.56 3.85
C THR A 62 -17.80 3.77 5.12
N MET A 63 -17.37 5.00 5.39
CA MET A 63 -16.62 5.32 6.60
C MET A 63 -17.40 5.00 7.89
N ALA A 64 -18.69 5.35 7.93
CA ALA A 64 -19.55 5.03 9.07
C ALA A 64 -19.65 3.52 9.34
N LYS A 65 -19.69 2.69 8.29
CA LYS A 65 -19.68 1.23 8.43
C LYS A 65 -18.33 0.71 8.92
N LEU A 66 -17.23 1.20 8.34
CA LEU A 66 -15.87 0.79 8.71
C LEU A 66 -15.54 1.15 10.15
N ARG A 67 -16.07 2.27 10.66
CA ARG A 67 -15.80 2.75 12.03
C ARG A 67 -16.17 1.73 13.11
N HIS A 68 -17.16 0.88 12.89
CA HIS A 68 -17.53 -0.19 13.83
C HIS A 68 -16.47 -1.29 13.98
N HIS A 69 -15.50 -1.34 13.06
CA HIS A 69 -14.43 -2.32 13.02
C HIS A 69 -13.06 -1.73 13.38
N PHE A 70 -12.99 -0.43 13.67
CA PHE A 70 -11.73 0.19 14.05
C PHE A 70 -11.21 -0.40 15.37
N GLY A 71 -9.90 -0.64 15.44
CA GLY A 71 -9.26 -1.35 16.55
C GLY A 71 -9.23 -2.89 16.40
N GLU A 72 -10.00 -3.47 15.47
CA GLU A 72 -9.96 -4.91 15.23
C GLU A 72 -8.57 -5.33 14.72
N ARG A 73 -8.04 -6.39 15.34
CA ARG A 73 -6.74 -6.97 14.95
C ARG A 73 -6.91 -7.88 13.74
N VAL A 74 -5.94 -7.81 12.85
CA VAL A 74 -5.87 -8.64 11.65
C VAL A 74 -4.46 -9.20 11.47
N VAL A 75 -4.35 -10.25 10.67
CA VAL A 75 -3.06 -10.83 10.26
C VAL A 75 -2.89 -10.67 8.77
N VAL A 76 -1.77 -10.09 8.38
CA VAL A 76 -1.43 -9.81 6.99
C VAL A 76 -0.19 -10.62 6.61
N ARG A 77 -0.25 -11.38 5.52
CA ARG A 77 0.86 -12.19 5.02
C ARG A 77 1.56 -11.52 3.83
N ALA A 78 2.87 -11.37 3.88
CA ALA A 78 3.67 -10.88 2.75
C ALA A 78 3.89 -11.99 1.70
N LEU A 79 3.71 -11.65 0.42
CA LEU A 79 3.76 -12.59 -0.70
C LEU A 79 5.01 -12.40 -1.58
N ALA A 80 5.27 -11.16 -1.99
CA ALA A 80 6.37 -10.81 -2.89
C ALA A 80 6.74 -9.34 -2.73
N VAL A 81 7.96 -8.98 -3.15
CA VAL A 81 8.44 -7.60 -3.20
C VAL A 81 8.63 -7.21 -4.64
N ALA A 82 8.06 -6.08 -5.06
CA ALA A 82 8.37 -5.46 -6.33
C ALA A 82 9.18 -4.18 -6.09
N HIS A 83 10.15 -3.92 -6.96
CA HIS A 83 10.83 -2.63 -6.97
C HIS A 83 11.30 -2.25 -8.38
N ASP A 84 11.34 -0.95 -8.61
CA ASP A 84 12.04 -0.30 -9.73
C ASP A 84 12.98 0.77 -9.16
N GLU A 85 13.44 1.70 -10.00
CA GLU A 85 14.30 2.82 -9.58
C GLU A 85 13.57 3.93 -8.81
N HIS A 86 12.23 3.89 -8.77
CA HIS A 86 11.39 4.94 -8.19
C HIS A 86 10.65 4.48 -6.94
N ALA A 87 10.34 3.20 -6.80
CA ALA A 87 9.57 2.70 -5.68
C ALA A 87 9.89 1.25 -5.33
N ARG A 88 9.53 0.88 -4.11
CA ARG A 88 9.51 -0.48 -3.60
C ARG A 88 8.21 -0.70 -2.86
N ALA A 89 7.55 -1.82 -3.11
CA ALA A 89 6.33 -2.21 -2.43
C ALA A 89 6.32 -3.71 -2.18
N VAL A 90 5.64 -4.13 -1.11
CA VAL A 90 5.42 -5.54 -0.77
C VAL A 90 3.96 -5.88 -0.99
N MET A 91 3.69 -6.88 -1.81
CA MET A 91 2.36 -7.43 -2.00
C MET A 91 2.01 -8.23 -0.75
N VAL A 92 0.80 -8.01 -0.24
CA VAL A 92 0.33 -8.65 0.98
C VAL A 92 -1.06 -9.26 0.80
N HIS A 93 -1.41 -10.15 1.70
CA HIS A 93 -2.70 -10.83 1.76
C HIS A 93 -3.29 -10.73 3.16
N LEU A 94 -4.59 -10.43 3.28
CA LEU A 94 -5.30 -10.53 4.56
C LEU A 94 -5.59 -12.01 4.86
N GLU A 95 -4.74 -12.62 5.69
CA GLU A 95 -4.79 -14.03 6.07
C GLU A 95 -5.94 -14.31 7.04
N SER A 96 -6.09 -13.45 8.06
CA SER A 96 -7.20 -13.57 9.02
C SER A 96 -7.60 -12.21 9.60
N GLY A 97 -8.83 -12.13 10.11
CA GLY A 97 -9.42 -10.93 10.67
C GLY A 97 -10.75 -10.56 10.02
N THR A 98 -11.13 -9.30 10.16
CA THR A 98 -12.41 -8.77 9.70
C THR A 98 -12.51 -8.60 8.20
N ALA A 99 -13.70 -8.82 7.64
CA ALA A 99 -13.97 -8.54 6.23
C ALA A 99 -13.84 -7.03 5.91
N ALA A 100 -14.01 -6.16 6.91
CA ALA A 100 -13.81 -4.72 6.74
C ALA A 100 -12.36 -4.34 6.39
N ALA A 101 -11.39 -5.23 6.61
CA ALA A 101 -9.98 -5.02 6.32
C ALA A 101 -9.56 -5.49 4.91
N ILE A 102 -10.50 -6.00 4.10
CA ILE A 102 -10.21 -6.39 2.72
C ILE A 102 -9.93 -5.14 1.88
N SER A 103 -8.73 -5.04 1.32
CA SER A 103 -8.36 -3.90 0.48
C SER A 103 -9.21 -3.80 -0.80
N ALA A 104 -9.59 -2.58 -1.15
CA ALA A 104 -10.22 -2.25 -2.41
C ALA A 104 -9.24 -2.44 -3.58
N ASN A 105 -7.95 -2.28 -3.36
CA ASN A 105 -6.93 -2.44 -4.41
C ASN A 105 -6.86 -3.89 -4.89
N ASP A 106 -6.73 -4.12 -6.20
CA ASP A 106 -6.63 -5.46 -6.78
C ASP A 106 -5.31 -6.18 -6.43
N TRP A 107 -4.32 -5.38 -6.05
CA TRP A 107 -3.00 -5.79 -5.58
C TRP A 107 -2.76 -5.17 -4.20
N PRO A 108 -3.31 -5.73 -3.12
CA PRO A 108 -3.09 -5.20 -1.78
C PRO A 108 -1.59 -5.20 -1.46
N HIS A 109 -1.08 -4.06 -0.97
CA HIS A 109 0.35 -3.88 -0.72
C HIS A 109 0.61 -2.89 0.41
N SER A 110 1.82 -2.95 0.96
CA SER A 110 2.43 -1.85 1.71
C SER A 110 3.49 -1.22 0.82
N THR A 111 3.50 0.11 0.75
CA THR A 111 4.63 0.85 0.19
C THR A 111 5.82 0.69 1.14
N ILE A 112 7.02 0.55 0.59
CA ILE A 112 8.26 0.44 1.37
C ILE A 112 9.11 1.68 1.16
N ALA A 113 9.25 2.12 -0.09
CA ALA A 113 9.96 3.34 -0.46
C ALA A 113 9.34 3.92 -1.73
N HIS A 114 9.46 5.23 -1.90
CA HIS A 114 8.98 5.93 -3.09
C HIS A 114 9.85 7.14 -3.42
N GLY A 115 9.82 7.57 -4.67
CA GLY A 115 10.58 8.71 -5.18
C GLY A 115 9.86 10.04 -4.99
N ALA A 116 10.42 11.07 -5.63
CA ALA A 116 9.74 12.35 -5.76
C ALA A 116 8.56 12.27 -6.75
N ALA A 117 7.70 13.29 -6.75
CA ALA A 117 6.60 13.39 -7.72
C ALA A 117 7.10 13.18 -9.16
N PRO A 118 6.40 12.38 -9.99
CA PRO A 118 5.06 11.81 -9.77
C PRO A 118 5.00 10.48 -9.01
N TYR A 119 6.13 9.98 -8.50
CA TYR A 119 6.28 8.67 -7.85
C TYR A 119 5.98 8.72 -6.34
N SER A 120 4.80 9.18 -5.97
CA SER A 120 4.29 9.16 -4.59
C SER A 120 3.94 7.72 -4.13
N PRO A 121 3.59 7.47 -2.85
CA PRO A 121 3.15 6.15 -2.40
C PRO A 121 2.03 5.53 -3.23
N VAL A 122 1.19 6.34 -3.88
CA VAL A 122 0.12 5.87 -4.79
C VAL A 122 0.69 5.10 -5.99
N TYR A 123 1.92 5.39 -6.43
CA TYR A 123 2.60 4.68 -7.50
C TYR A 123 2.84 3.19 -7.20
N SER A 124 2.80 2.77 -5.93
CA SER A 124 2.89 1.34 -5.60
C SER A 124 1.74 0.51 -6.19
N ASN A 125 0.57 1.11 -6.46
CA ASN A 125 -0.51 0.47 -7.24
C ASN A 125 -0.04 0.20 -8.68
N CYS A 126 0.52 1.22 -9.34
CA CYS A 126 1.07 1.15 -10.68
C CYS A 126 2.17 0.10 -10.82
N LEU A 127 3.09 0.08 -9.85
CA LEU A 127 4.20 -0.85 -9.82
C LEU A 127 3.68 -2.29 -9.88
N TRP A 128 2.73 -2.65 -9.02
CA TRP A 128 2.17 -4.01 -9.00
C TRP A 128 1.35 -4.35 -10.25
N GLU A 129 0.50 -3.44 -10.73
CA GLU A 129 -0.28 -3.65 -11.95
C GLU A 129 0.62 -3.95 -13.15
N ARG A 130 1.64 -3.11 -13.37
CA ARG A 130 2.57 -3.25 -14.50
C ARG A 130 3.48 -4.47 -14.33
N ALA A 131 3.99 -4.71 -13.11
CA ALA A 131 4.93 -5.79 -12.86
C ALA A 131 4.28 -7.17 -12.98
N VAL A 132 3.05 -7.35 -12.50
CA VAL A 132 2.32 -8.62 -12.68
C VAL A 132 1.96 -8.83 -14.16
N ALA A 133 1.52 -7.78 -14.86
CA ALA A 133 1.22 -7.86 -16.29
C ALA A 133 2.46 -8.22 -17.14
N ALA A 134 3.63 -7.66 -16.81
CA ALA A 134 4.88 -7.89 -17.55
C ALA A 134 5.55 -9.24 -17.24
N SER A 135 5.38 -9.76 -16.02
CA SER A 135 6.11 -10.95 -15.56
C SER A 135 5.49 -12.29 -15.96
N ASN A 136 4.26 -12.29 -16.47
CA ASN A 136 3.45 -13.51 -16.66
C ASN A 136 3.38 -14.35 -15.37
N ALA A 137 3.36 -13.70 -14.21
CA ALA A 137 3.27 -14.38 -12.94
C ALA A 137 1.95 -15.15 -12.81
N LEU A 138 2.02 -16.37 -12.29
CA LEU A 138 0.87 -17.17 -11.91
C LEU A 138 0.38 -16.70 -10.54
N VAL A 139 -0.78 -16.06 -10.51
CA VAL A 139 -1.39 -15.53 -9.28
C VAL A 139 -2.60 -16.37 -8.89
N THR A 140 -2.56 -16.96 -7.70
CA THR A 140 -3.76 -17.58 -7.10
C THR A 140 -4.52 -16.51 -6.33
N ARG A 141 -5.85 -16.53 -6.43
CA ARG A 141 -6.73 -15.58 -5.75
C ARG A 141 -7.71 -16.29 -4.83
N ASP A 142 -8.12 -15.62 -3.75
CA ASP A 142 -9.21 -16.08 -2.89
C ASP A 142 -10.60 -15.85 -3.53
N SER A 143 -11.66 -16.24 -2.82
CA SER A 143 -13.06 -16.03 -3.24
C SER A 143 -13.46 -14.56 -3.36
N ARG A 144 -12.64 -13.63 -2.86
CA ARG A 144 -12.82 -12.17 -2.92
C ARG A 144 -12.02 -11.55 -4.06
N GLY A 145 -11.31 -12.37 -4.84
CA GLY A 145 -10.47 -11.95 -5.95
C GLY A 145 -9.13 -11.36 -5.53
N LYS A 146 -8.68 -11.53 -4.28
CA LYS A 146 -7.39 -10.98 -3.81
C LYS A 146 -6.26 -12.00 -3.89
N PRO A 147 -5.03 -11.60 -4.27
CA PRO A 147 -3.89 -12.53 -4.34
C PRO A 147 -3.66 -13.26 -3.02
N THR A 148 -3.47 -14.57 -3.08
CA THR A 148 -3.08 -15.44 -1.94
C THR A 148 -1.71 -16.07 -2.14
N SER A 149 -1.26 -16.15 -3.39
CA SER A 149 0.08 -16.59 -3.78
C SER A 149 0.44 -16.02 -5.15
N ILE A 150 1.75 -15.93 -5.39
CA ILE A 150 2.35 -15.55 -6.67
C ILE A 150 3.54 -16.46 -6.95
N ALA A 151 3.68 -16.89 -8.20
CA ALA A 151 4.77 -17.74 -8.67
C ALA A 151 5.16 -17.38 -10.10
N PHE A 152 6.42 -17.61 -10.46
CA PHE A 152 6.86 -17.48 -11.85
C PHE A 152 6.85 -18.84 -12.57
N PRO A 153 6.68 -18.83 -13.90
CA PRO A 153 6.98 -20.00 -14.72
C PRO A 153 8.40 -20.50 -14.43
N ALA A 154 8.62 -21.83 -14.52
CA ALA A 154 9.92 -22.48 -14.28
C ALA A 154 10.48 -22.38 -12.84
N ALA A 155 9.64 -22.16 -11.83
CA ALA A 155 10.02 -22.15 -10.40
C ALA A 155 11.11 -21.11 -10.04
N ALA A 156 11.27 -20.05 -10.84
CA ALA A 156 12.13 -18.94 -10.49
C ALA A 156 11.62 -18.23 -9.22
N GLN A 157 12.56 -17.79 -8.38
CA GLN A 157 12.25 -16.98 -7.18
C GLN A 157 12.28 -15.48 -7.45
N VAL A 158 12.93 -15.07 -8.55
CA VAL A 158 13.10 -13.67 -8.91
C VAL A 158 12.79 -13.51 -10.38
N TRP A 159 12.02 -12.48 -10.71
CA TRP A 159 11.79 -12.01 -12.07
C TRP A 159 12.48 -10.66 -12.25
N HIS A 160 13.10 -10.48 -13.42
CA HIS A 160 13.65 -9.19 -13.86
C HIS A 160 13.08 -8.88 -15.24
N GLY A 161 12.69 -7.63 -15.47
CA GLY A 161 12.21 -7.21 -16.77
C GLY A 161 11.95 -5.72 -16.86
N VAL A 162 11.28 -5.33 -17.94
CA VAL A 162 10.94 -3.94 -18.25
C VAL A 162 9.44 -3.74 -18.06
N LEU A 163 9.07 -2.73 -17.26
CA LEU A 163 7.71 -2.22 -17.22
C LEU A 163 7.56 -1.26 -18.40
N VAL A 164 6.70 -1.58 -19.36
CA VAL A 164 6.45 -0.70 -20.52
C VAL A 164 5.72 0.57 -20.10
N GLU A 165 5.90 1.65 -20.85
CA GLU A 165 5.20 2.92 -20.62
C GLU A 165 3.67 2.69 -20.54
N GLY A 166 3.01 3.31 -19.57
CA GLY A 166 1.57 3.14 -19.41
C GLY A 166 0.94 3.94 -18.29
N LYS A 167 -0.39 3.95 -18.30
CA LYS A 167 -1.23 4.41 -17.20
C LYS A 167 -1.65 3.24 -16.33
N CYS A 168 -2.05 3.53 -15.10
CA CYS A 168 -2.55 2.54 -14.16
C CYS A 168 -3.97 2.89 -13.75
N SER A 169 -4.62 1.93 -13.12
CA SER A 169 -6.01 2.06 -12.69
C SER A 169 -6.16 3.23 -11.71
N GLY A 170 -7.07 4.15 -12.03
CA GLY A 170 -7.41 5.29 -11.15
C GLY A 170 -6.51 6.53 -11.27
N GLY A 171 -5.59 6.60 -12.23
CA GLY A 171 -4.75 7.77 -12.46
C GLY A 171 -4.66 8.22 -13.92
N ASP A 172 -4.47 9.52 -14.12
CA ASP A 172 -4.22 10.10 -15.46
C ASP A 172 -2.73 10.16 -15.84
N THR A 173 -1.85 9.93 -14.86
CA THR A 173 -0.40 9.97 -15.02
C THR A 173 0.07 8.80 -15.87
N VAL A 174 0.84 9.12 -16.93
CA VAL A 174 1.58 8.15 -17.72
C VAL A 174 2.97 8.00 -17.10
N TYR A 175 3.36 6.78 -16.77
CA TYR A 175 4.68 6.48 -16.23
C TYR A 175 5.59 5.93 -17.33
N PRO A 176 6.83 6.41 -17.45
CA PRO A 176 7.77 5.96 -18.47
C PRO A 176 8.17 4.49 -18.26
N ALA A 177 8.78 3.89 -19.27
CA ALA A 177 9.34 2.56 -19.15
C ALA A 177 10.50 2.53 -18.13
N THR A 178 10.57 1.47 -17.32
CA THR A 178 11.62 1.32 -16.30
C THR A 178 11.94 -0.15 -16.05
N ASN A 179 13.14 -0.43 -15.52
CA ASN A 179 13.54 -1.77 -15.13
C ASN A 179 12.95 -2.10 -13.76
N ALA A 180 12.36 -3.28 -13.64
CA ALA A 180 11.77 -3.75 -12.39
C ALA A 180 12.22 -5.16 -12.05
N THR A 181 12.13 -5.46 -10.77
CA THR A 181 12.34 -6.79 -10.21
C THR A 181 11.15 -7.17 -9.35
N ILE A 182 10.78 -8.45 -9.36
CA ILE A 182 9.87 -9.04 -8.38
C ILE A 182 10.61 -10.20 -7.71
N GLU A 183 10.72 -10.16 -6.39
CA GLU A 183 11.28 -11.22 -5.54
C GLU A 183 10.14 -11.91 -4.80
N LEU A 184 9.96 -13.22 -5.02
CA LEU A 184 9.00 -14.02 -4.26
C LEU A 184 9.54 -14.18 -2.85
N LEU A 185 8.70 -13.97 -1.85
CA LEU A 185 9.10 -14.16 -0.46
C LEU A 185 9.04 -15.64 -0.04
N ASN A 186 8.96 -16.57 -1.00
CA ASN A 186 8.67 -18.00 -0.83
C ASN A 186 9.79 -18.84 -0.21
N GLN A 187 10.19 -18.61 1.05
CA GLN A 187 10.97 -19.57 1.85
C GLN A 187 10.48 -19.76 3.29
N ALA A 188 10.72 -20.95 3.85
CA ALA A 188 10.18 -21.47 5.12
C ALA A 188 10.73 -20.77 6.38
N ASP A 189 11.65 -19.81 6.22
CA ASP A 189 12.58 -19.41 7.29
C ASP A 189 12.31 -18.02 7.88
N ILE A 190 11.30 -17.28 7.41
CA ILE A 190 11.00 -15.92 7.90
C ILE A 190 9.50 -15.77 8.22
N PRO A 191 9.13 -15.21 9.38
CA PRO A 191 7.75 -14.83 9.67
C PRO A 191 7.25 -13.89 8.57
N ARG A 192 6.24 -14.33 7.82
CA ARG A 192 5.61 -13.50 6.78
C ARG A 192 4.29 -12.91 7.24
N GLU A 193 3.84 -13.29 8.42
CA GLU A 193 2.60 -12.85 9.00
C GLU A 193 2.90 -11.69 9.94
N PHE A 194 2.20 -10.59 9.71
CA PHE A 194 2.36 -9.35 10.44
C PHE A 194 1.04 -9.03 11.12
N GLY A 195 1.10 -8.78 12.43
CA GLY A 195 -0.03 -8.25 13.17
C GLY A 195 -0.33 -6.82 12.75
N ALA A 196 -1.58 -6.53 12.41
CA ALA A 196 -2.02 -5.18 12.09
C ALA A 196 -3.36 -4.84 12.75
N THR A 197 -3.71 -3.56 12.74
CA THR A 197 -4.95 -3.03 13.32
C THR A 197 -5.68 -2.21 12.27
N LEU A 198 -6.96 -2.50 12.04
CA LEU A 198 -7.80 -1.68 11.15
C LEU A 198 -8.07 -0.32 11.80
N CYS A 199 -7.78 0.77 11.09
CA CYS A 199 -8.01 2.13 11.58
C CYS A 199 -8.14 3.14 10.43
N ASP A 200 -8.71 4.30 10.73
CA ASP A 200 -8.59 5.50 9.89
C ASP A 200 -7.25 6.21 10.16
N ASN A 201 -6.71 6.87 9.14
CA ASN A 201 -5.40 7.52 9.22
C ASN A 201 -5.31 8.67 10.23
N ALA A 202 -6.41 9.38 10.48
CA ALA A 202 -6.45 10.45 11.47
C ALA A 202 -6.59 9.90 12.90
N GLU A 203 -7.01 8.64 13.06
CA GLU A 203 -7.21 8.00 14.37
C GLU A 203 -6.08 7.04 14.76
N TRP A 204 -5.09 6.82 13.89
CA TRP A 204 -3.97 5.92 14.16
C TRP A 204 -2.91 6.59 15.04
N GLN A 205 -2.65 5.99 16.21
CA GLN A 205 -1.55 6.40 17.09
C GLN A 205 -0.35 5.49 16.86
N ARG A 206 0.57 5.94 15.99
CA ARG A 206 1.74 5.15 15.56
C ARG A 206 2.64 4.70 16.70
N GLU A 207 2.90 5.58 17.67
CA GLU A 207 3.78 5.30 18.81
C GLU A 207 3.17 4.26 19.76
N GLU A 208 1.85 4.31 19.94
CA GLU A 208 1.11 3.40 20.82
C GLU A 208 0.66 2.12 20.08
N GLY A 209 0.74 2.11 18.74
CA GLY A 209 0.33 0.98 17.92
C GLY A 209 -1.18 0.67 18.02
N ARG A 210 -2.02 1.70 18.20
CA ARG A 210 -3.47 1.53 18.40
C ARG A 210 -4.32 2.58 17.67
N CYS A 211 -5.60 2.27 17.52
CA CYS A 211 -6.62 3.20 17.02
C CYS A 211 -7.31 3.92 18.18
N ILE A 212 -7.51 5.24 18.10
CA ILE A 212 -8.05 6.06 19.21
C ILE A 212 -9.43 5.57 19.67
N HIS A 213 -10.35 5.29 18.74
CA HIS A 213 -11.70 4.84 19.06
C HIS A 213 -11.89 3.32 18.91
N GLY A 214 -10.81 2.54 19.06
CA GLY A 214 -10.81 1.09 18.88
C GLY A 214 -11.11 0.26 20.14
N MET A 215 -11.78 0.83 21.16
CA MET A 215 -12.15 0.14 22.40
C MET A 215 -13.58 0.45 22.83
#